data_AF-A0A349Z6K6-F1
#
_entry.id   AF-A0A349Z6K6-F1
#
_cell.length_a   1.000
_cell.length_b   1.000
_cell.length_c   1.000
_cell.angle_alpha   90.00
_cell.angle_beta   90.00
_cell.angle_gamma   90.00
#
_symmetry.space_group_name_H-M   'P 1'
#
loop_
_entity.id
_entity.type
_entity.pdbx_description
1 polymer ?
#
loop_
_entity_poly.entity_id
_entity_poly.type
_entity_poly.pdbx_seq_one_letter_code
_entity_poly.pdbx_strand_id
1 'polypeptide(L)'
;GEATCDFISQFRMDYGIIGISGISADGALLDFDFREVKVSQSIIEHTQTVILAADYSKFERKAMVEQGHLSQVDYLVCDRTPPASIAPIIKEHNIKFVKA
;
A
#
# COMPACT_ATOMS: atom_id res chain seq x y z
N GLY A 1 3.79 -0.35 -16.58
CA GLY A 1 4.98 -0.81 -17.34
C GLY A 1 6.07 0.24 -17.23
N GLU A 2 7.30 -0.02 -17.68
CA GLU A 2 8.45 0.90 -17.48
C GLU A 2 8.16 2.34 -17.98
N ALA A 3 7.54 2.47 -19.17
CA ALA A 3 7.07 3.76 -19.69
C ALA A 3 6.00 4.47 -18.82
N THR A 4 5.25 3.74 -18.00
CA THR A 4 4.29 4.30 -17.04
C THR A 4 5.01 4.85 -15.82
N CYS A 5 6.05 4.18 -15.32
CA CYS A 5 6.84 4.64 -14.18
C CYS A 5 7.61 5.93 -14.54
N ASP A 6 8.22 5.99 -15.72
CA ASP A 6 8.92 7.17 -16.22
C ASP A 6 7.98 8.35 -16.47
N PHE A 7 6.71 8.07 -16.78
CA PHE A 7 5.70 9.11 -16.91
C PHE A 7 5.27 9.61 -15.52
N ILE A 8 4.97 8.71 -14.57
CA ILE A 8 4.52 9.07 -13.21
C ILE A 8 5.59 9.86 -12.45
N SER A 9 6.87 9.52 -12.61
CA SER A 9 7.97 10.19 -11.91
C SER A 9 8.15 11.66 -12.28
N GLN A 10 7.58 12.10 -13.41
CA GLN A 10 7.60 13.50 -13.84
C GLN A 10 6.51 14.36 -13.19
N PHE A 11 5.56 13.75 -12.48
CA PHE A 11 4.47 14.45 -11.82
C PHE A 11 4.61 14.34 -10.30
N ARG A 12 4.41 15.47 -9.60
CA ARG A 12 4.04 15.42 -8.19
C ARG A 12 2.54 15.24 -8.09
N MET A 13 2.11 14.12 -7.54
CA MET A 13 0.70 13.84 -7.32
C MET A 13 0.32 14.22 -5.89
N ASP A 14 -0.84 14.85 -5.74
CA ASP A 14 -1.38 15.13 -4.41
C ASP A 14 -1.85 13.84 -3.74
N TYR A 15 -2.49 12.94 -4.53
CA TYR A 15 -3.06 11.68 -4.05
C TYR A 15 -2.76 10.51 -4.98
N GLY A 16 -2.44 9.37 -4.38
CA GLY A 16 -2.11 8.13 -5.07
C GLY A 16 -2.84 6.97 -4.41
N ILE A 17 -3.62 6.23 -5.21
CA ILE A 17 -4.41 5.10 -4.72
C ILE A 17 -3.75 3.82 -5.22
N ILE A 18 -3.40 2.94 -4.29
CA ILE A 18 -2.78 1.66 -4.59
C ILE A 18 -3.61 0.49 -4.03
N GLY A 19 -3.58 -0.62 -4.75
CA GLY A 19 -4.06 -1.91 -4.27
C GLY A 19 -2.92 -2.76 -3.73
N ILE A 20 -3.28 -3.92 -3.17
CA ILE A 20 -2.31 -4.94 -2.77
C ILE A 20 -2.89 -6.34 -2.83
N SER A 21 -2.02 -7.33 -3.04
CA SER A 21 -2.40 -8.74 -2.99
C SER A 21 -2.27 -9.37 -1.61
N GLY A 22 -1.40 -8.88 -0.73
CA GLY A 22 -1.22 -9.36 0.63
C GLY A 22 -0.57 -8.35 1.57
N ILE A 23 -0.88 -8.46 2.86
CA ILE A 23 -0.28 -7.66 3.93
C ILE A 23 0.23 -8.64 4.99
N SER A 24 1.55 -8.67 5.18
CA SER A 24 2.19 -9.46 6.22
C SER A 24 1.97 -8.84 7.61
N ALA A 25 2.09 -9.67 8.66
CA ALA A 25 1.88 -9.25 10.04
C ALA A 25 2.86 -8.17 10.53
N ASP A 26 4.02 -8.06 9.88
CA ASP A 26 5.03 -7.03 10.12
C ASP A 26 4.77 -5.72 9.35
N GLY A 27 3.76 -5.68 8.47
CA GLY A 27 3.42 -4.51 7.66
C GLY A 27 3.94 -4.55 6.24
N ALA A 28 4.65 -5.60 5.81
CA ALA A 28 5.07 -5.71 4.41
C ALA A 28 3.86 -5.81 3.47
N LEU A 29 3.84 -4.96 2.45
CA LEU A 29 2.85 -4.96 1.36
C LEU A 29 3.37 -5.85 0.25
N LEU A 30 2.62 -6.89 -0.10
CA LEU A 30 3.05 -7.93 -1.03
C LEU A 30 2.17 -8.04 -2.27
N ASP A 31 2.79 -8.24 -3.43
CA ASP A 31 2.10 -8.50 -4.69
C ASP A 31 2.63 -9.74 -5.45
N PHE A 32 1.85 -10.20 -6.42
CA PHE A 32 2.19 -11.31 -7.33
C PHE A 32 2.76 -10.81 -8.66
N ASP A 33 2.39 -9.62 -9.15
CA ASP A 33 2.88 -9.09 -10.44
C ASP A 33 3.94 -8.01 -10.22
N PHE A 34 5.19 -8.34 -10.56
CA PHE A 34 6.32 -7.43 -10.51
C PHE A 34 6.11 -6.12 -11.31
N ARG A 35 5.31 -6.15 -12.38
CA ARG A 35 5.00 -4.96 -13.18
C ARG A 35 4.05 -4.02 -12.45
N GLU A 36 3.10 -4.56 -11.68
CA GLU A 36 2.21 -3.77 -10.83
C GLU A 36 3.01 -3.16 -9.67
N VAL A 37 3.91 -3.95 -9.06
CA VAL A 37 4.81 -3.47 -8.00
C VAL A 37 5.59 -2.23 -8.42
N LYS A 38 6.24 -2.23 -9.59
CA LYS A 38 7.01 -1.07 -10.07
C LYS A 38 6.15 0.19 -10.24
N VAL A 39 4.89 0.03 -10.66
CA VAL A 39 3.96 1.16 -10.82
C VAL A 39 3.53 1.69 -9.45
N SER A 40 3.12 0.80 -8.55
CA SER A 40 2.73 1.18 -7.18
C SER A 40 3.88 1.83 -6.42
N GLN A 41 5.12 1.34 -6.55
CA GLN A 41 6.31 1.95 -5.95
C GLN A 41 6.54 3.37 -6.48
N SER A 42 6.44 3.56 -7.79
CA SER A 42 6.54 4.89 -8.40
C SER A 42 5.46 5.84 -7.86
N ILE A 43 4.22 5.35 -7.67
CA ILE A 43 3.14 6.12 -7.05
C ILE A 43 3.52 6.50 -5.61
N ILE A 44 3.93 5.54 -4.78
CA ILE A 44 4.31 5.78 -3.38
C ILE A 44 5.43 6.83 -3.29
N GLU A 45 6.43 6.76 -4.15
CA GLU A 45 7.59 7.66 -4.13
C GLU A 45 7.29 9.10 -4.58
N HIS A 46 6.31 9.28 -5.48
CA HIS A 46 6.04 10.57 -6.14
C HIS A 46 4.72 11.22 -5.72
N THR A 47 4.10 10.69 -4.67
CA THR A 47 2.81 11.17 -4.14
C THR A 47 2.97 11.73 -2.73
N GLN A 48 2.29 12.83 -2.43
CA GLN A 48 2.25 13.39 -1.08
C GLN A 48 1.34 12.63 -0.10
N THR A 49 0.23 12.08 -0.59
CA THR A 49 -0.71 11.29 0.21
C THR A 49 -1.05 9.96 -0.47
N VAL A 50 -0.66 8.86 0.15
CA VAL A 50 -0.88 7.50 -0.34
C VAL A 50 -2.07 6.86 0.37
N ILE A 51 -3.00 6.33 -0.43
CA ILE A 51 -4.19 5.63 0.03
C ILE A 51 -4.08 4.16 -0.39
N LEU A 52 -4.02 3.25 0.58
CA LEU A 52 -4.07 1.82 0.35
C LEU A 52 -5.51 1.33 0.48
N ALA A 53 -6.03 0.76 -0.60
CA ALA A 53 -7.30 0.05 -0.61
C ALA A 53 -7.04 -1.46 -0.48
N ALA A 54 -7.47 -2.06 0.63
CA ALA A 54 -7.31 -3.49 0.88
C ALA A 54 -8.51 -4.03 1.64
N ASP A 55 -9.16 -5.07 1.11
CA ASP A 55 -10.16 -5.82 1.87
C ASP A 55 -9.48 -6.67 2.98
N TYR A 56 -10.27 -7.11 3.95
CA TYR A 56 -9.78 -7.89 5.08
C TYR A 56 -9.13 -9.22 4.65
N SER A 57 -9.48 -9.78 3.49
CA SER A 57 -8.88 -11.02 2.99
C SER A 57 -7.41 -10.87 2.57
N LYS A 58 -6.90 -9.64 2.49
CA LYS A 58 -5.50 -9.36 2.15
C LYS A 58 -4.55 -9.50 3.34
N PHE A 59 -5.05 -9.45 4.57
CA PHE A 59 -4.19 -9.65 5.75
C PHE A 59 -3.75 -11.12 5.88
N GLU A 60 -2.53 -11.31 6.37
CA GLU A 60 -1.89 -12.63 6.59
C GLU A 60 -1.73 -13.48 5.31
N ARG A 61 -1.89 -12.85 4.14
CA ARG A 61 -1.73 -13.50 2.85
C ARG A 61 -0.29 -13.37 2.36
N LYS A 62 0.28 -14.50 1.94
CA LYS A 62 1.62 -14.54 1.33
C LYS A 62 1.53 -14.15 -0.15
N ALA A 63 2.39 -13.23 -0.58
CA ALA A 63 2.74 -13.04 -1.98
C ALA A 63 4.27 -12.98 -2.12
N MET A 64 4.78 -13.02 -3.36
CA MET A 64 6.21 -13.28 -3.61
C MET A 64 7.06 -12.00 -3.69
N VAL A 65 6.45 -10.86 -4.00
CA VAL A 65 7.18 -9.62 -4.28
C VAL A 65 6.78 -8.57 -3.26
N GLU A 66 7.76 -7.96 -2.61
CA GLU A 66 7.53 -6.82 -1.71
C GLU A 66 7.30 -5.55 -2.53
N GLN A 67 6.09 -4.99 -2.44
CA GLN A 67 5.72 -3.72 -3.04
C GLN A 67 6.22 -2.54 -2.20
N GLY A 68 6.26 -2.70 -0.88
CA GLY A 68 6.67 -1.67 0.05
C GLY A 68 6.21 -2.02 1.47
N HIS A 69 6.11 -1.01 2.32
CA HIS A 69 5.73 -1.19 3.71
C HIS A 69 4.53 -0.30 4.07
N LEU A 70 3.68 -0.78 4.98
CA LEU A 70 2.48 -0.07 5.42
C LEU A 70 2.79 1.31 6.03
N SER A 71 3.99 1.50 6.58
CA SER A 71 4.46 2.80 7.08
C SER A 71 4.58 3.90 6.01
N GLN A 72 4.55 3.54 4.74
CA GLN A 72 4.58 4.47 3.60
C GLN A 72 3.18 4.92 3.17
N VAL A 73 2.14 4.51 3.89
CA VAL A 73 0.74 4.77 3.57
C VAL A 73 0.14 5.75 4.58
N ASP A 74 -0.61 6.74 4.10
CA ASP A 74 -1.29 7.71 4.95
C ASP A 74 -2.71 7.28 5.32
N TYR A 75 -3.42 6.61 4.41
CA TYR A 75 -4.78 6.10 4.62
C TYR A 75 -4.88 4.62 4.30
N LEU A 76 -5.42 3.85 5.24
CA LEU A 76 -5.79 2.45 5.03
C LEU A 76 -7.32 2.35 4.95
N VAL A 77 -7.83 1.98 3.78
CA VAL A 77 -9.25 1.74 3.54
C VAL A 77 -9.50 0.23 3.56
N CYS A 78 -10.36 -0.24 4.46
CA CYS A 78 -10.71 -1.66 4.59
C CYS A 78 -12.18 -1.85 4.98
N ASP A 79 -12.77 -2.97 4.57
CA ASP A 79 -14.15 -3.35 4.92
C ASP A 79 -14.31 -3.74 6.40
N ARG A 80 -13.21 -4.08 7.07
CA ARG A 80 -13.18 -4.48 8.49
C ARG A 80 -12.01 -3.85 9.23
N THR A 81 -12.09 -3.91 10.55
CA THR A 81 -10.98 -3.50 11.40
C THR A 81 -9.74 -4.37 11.11
N PRO A 82 -8.56 -3.78 10.88
CA PRO A 82 -7.33 -4.55 10.66
C PRO A 82 -7.00 -5.46 11.85
N PRO A 83 -6.27 -6.57 11.62
CA PRO A 83 -5.85 -7.47 12.69
C PRO A 83 -5.00 -6.79 13.75
N ALA A 84 -4.96 -7.38 14.95
CA ALA A 84 -4.21 -6.85 16.08
C ALA A 84 -2.69 -6.73 15.81
N SER A 85 -2.15 -7.55 14.89
CA SER A 85 -0.75 -7.45 14.44
C SER A 85 -0.45 -6.14 13.70
N ILE A 86 -1.44 -5.57 13.01
CA ILE A 86 -1.29 -4.37 12.18
C ILE A 86 -1.57 -3.08 12.98
N ALA A 87 -2.41 -3.17 14.02
CA ALA A 87 -2.80 -2.02 14.82
C ALA A 87 -1.61 -1.19 15.40
N PRO A 88 -0.50 -1.80 15.87
CA PRO A 88 0.68 -1.06 16.32
C PRO A 88 1.27 -0.19 15.21
N ILE A 89 1.40 -0.74 14.00
CA ILE A 89 2.00 -0.06 12.84
C ILE A 89 1.14 1.12 12.43
N ILE A 90 -0.20 0.93 12.37
CA ILE A 90 -1.16 2.01 12.09
C ILE A 90 -0.99 3.16 13.08
N LYS A 91 -0.87 2.83 14.37
CA LYS A 91 -0.74 3.82 15.42
C LYS A 91 0.61 4.54 15.39
N GLU A 92 1.69 3.80 15.24
CA GLU A 92 3.06 4.32 15.23
C GLU A 92 3.30 5.28 14.06
N HIS A 93 2.78 4.95 12.89
CA HIS A 93 2.94 5.76 11.67
C HIS A 93 1.79 6.75 11.44
N ASN A 94 0.87 6.91 12.39
CA ASN A 94 -0.29 7.82 12.29
C ASN A 94 -1.16 7.58 11.04
N ILE A 95 -1.27 6.31 10.63
CA ILE A 95 -2.06 5.92 9.47
C ILE A 95 -3.54 6.09 9.79
N LYS A 96 -4.26 6.80 8.93
CA LYS A 96 -5.70 7.02 9.08
C LYS A 96 -6.45 5.80 8.56
N PHE A 97 -7.08 5.08 9.48
CA PHE A 97 -7.94 3.97 9.13
C PHE A 97 -9.35 4.48 8.73
N VAL A 98 -9.83 4.04 7.57
CA VAL A 98 -11.18 4.31 7.05
C VAL A 98 -11.89 2.99 6.84
N LYS A 99 -13.06 2.83 7.46
CA LYS A 99 -13.93 1.67 7.22
C LYS A 99 -14.84 1.95 6.02
N ALA A 100 -14.82 1.06 5.02
CA ALA A 100 -15.62 1.13 3.80
C ALA A 100 -16.70 0.05 3.73
#